data_AF-A0A1Q6LSI4-F1
#
_entry.id   AF-A0A1Q6LSI4-F1
#
_cell.length_a   1.000
_cell.length_b   1.000
_cell.length_c   1.000
_cell.angle_alpha   90.00
_cell.angle_beta   90.00
_cell.angle_gamma   90.00
#
_symmetry.space_group_name_H-M   'P 1'
#
loop_
_entity.id
_entity.type
_entity.pdbx_description
1 polymer ?
#
loop_
_entity_poly.entity_id
_entity_poly.type
_entity_poly.pdbx_seq_one_letter_code
_entity_poly.pdbx_strand_id
1 'polypeptide(L)'
;MAIYFDGFDDKMLSFYSESGRVGMLAYPVANKYVKECDSKSPNFMGFVRNVQGNLVGVQLGGYVECKFTGIAPTPGYCGLIADG
;
A
#
# COMPACT_ATOMS: atom_id res chain seq x y z
N MET A 1 10.52 -27.85 2.57
CA MET A 1 10.48 -26.37 2.57
C MET A 1 9.19 -25.98 1.88
N ALA A 2 8.23 -25.42 2.61
CA ALA A 2 7.00 -24.92 2.00
C ALA A 2 7.26 -23.45 1.63
N ILE A 3 7.39 -23.19 0.33
CA ILE A 3 7.49 -21.85 -0.20
C ILE A 3 6.07 -21.34 -0.31
N TYR A 4 5.70 -20.44 0.59
CA TYR A 4 4.42 -19.73 0.51
C TYR A 4 4.63 -18.49 -0.36
N PHE A 5 3.82 -18.36 -1.41
CA PHE A 5 3.85 -17.21 -2.32
C PHE A 5 3.08 -16.01 -1.76
N ASP A 6 2.31 -16.24 -0.68
CA ASP A 6 1.73 -15.21 0.17
C ASP A 6 2.78 -14.85 1.23
N GLY A 7 3.10 -13.56 1.40
CA GLY A 7 4.14 -13.14 2.33
C GLY A 7 3.81 -13.56 3.76
N PHE A 8 4.84 -13.92 4.52
CA PHE A 8 4.70 -14.30 5.92
C PHE A 8 4.14 -13.11 6.74
N ASP A 9 2.98 -13.28 7.38
CA ASP A 9 2.21 -12.23 8.09
C ASP A 9 1.70 -11.08 7.19
N ASP A 10 1.50 -11.35 5.88
CA ASP A 10 0.84 -10.39 5.00
C ASP A 10 -0.61 -10.17 5.45
N LYS A 11 -0.88 -8.97 5.95
CA LYS A 11 -2.25 -8.49 6.22
C LYS A 11 -2.73 -7.72 5.01
N MET A 12 -3.76 -8.23 4.34
CA MET A 12 -4.28 -7.62 3.12
C MET A 12 -5.72 -7.15 3.34
N LEU A 13 -6.01 -5.90 3.00
CA LEU A 13 -7.36 -5.33 3.03
C LEU A 13 -7.73 -4.76 1.67
N SER A 14 -9.02 -4.88 1.31
CA SER A 14 -9.56 -4.36 0.05
C SER A 14 -10.15 -2.97 0.23
N PHE A 15 -9.80 -2.06 -0.68
CA PHE A 15 -10.30 -0.68 -0.72
C PHE A 15 -10.74 -0.31 -2.13
N TYR A 16 -11.55 0.73 -2.24
CA TYR A 16 -11.88 1.38 -3.51
C TYR A 16 -10.79 2.38 -3.91
N SER A 17 -10.44 2.41 -5.19
CA SER A 17 -9.57 3.43 -5.77
C SER A 17 -9.86 3.65 -7.25
N GLU A 18 -10.00 4.91 -7.67
CA GLU A 18 -10.19 5.28 -9.08
C GLU A 18 -8.88 5.22 -9.88
N SER A 19 -7.74 5.38 -9.20
CA SER A 19 -6.39 5.41 -9.79
C SER A 19 -5.52 4.23 -9.33
N GLY A 20 -6.15 3.19 -8.79
CA GLY A 20 -5.49 2.05 -8.19
C GLY A 20 -4.65 1.27 -9.20
N ARG A 21 -3.36 1.06 -8.90
CA ARG A 21 -2.48 0.21 -9.70
C ARG A 21 -1.56 -0.62 -8.83
N VAL A 22 -1.19 -1.82 -9.31
CA VAL A 22 -0.16 -2.63 -8.66
C VAL A 22 1.14 -1.82 -8.59
N GLY A 23 1.79 -1.81 -7.44
CA GLY A 23 3.00 -1.01 -7.24
C GLY A 23 2.77 0.33 -6.54
N MET A 24 1.51 0.71 -6.32
CA MET A 24 1.14 1.98 -5.70
C MET A 24 1.30 1.92 -4.17
N LEU A 25 2.01 2.90 -3.60
CA LEU A 25 1.94 3.20 -2.17
C LEU A 25 0.59 3.87 -1.91
N ALA A 26 -0.22 3.31 -1.01
CA ALA A 26 -1.58 3.74 -0.73
C ALA A 26 -1.69 4.44 0.63
N TYR A 27 -2.53 5.47 0.68
CA TYR A 27 -3.01 6.10 1.91
C TYR A 27 -4.54 6.16 1.95
N PRO A 28 -5.17 6.09 3.14
CA PRO A 28 -6.61 6.22 3.29
C PRO A 28 -7.05 7.67 3.08
N VAL A 29 -8.14 7.87 2.32
CA VAL A 29 -8.72 9.21 2.07
C VAL A 29 -10.13 9.37 2.64
N ALA A 30 -10.85 8.26 2.78
CA ALA A 30 -12.18 8.18 3.36
C ALA A 30 -12.48 6.71 3.69
N ASN A 31 -13.59 6.46 4.38
CA ASN A 31 -14.04 5.11 4.67
C ASN A 31 -14.09 4.24 3.41
N LYS A 32 -13.30 3.17 3.39
CA LYS A 32 -13.17 2.21 2.28
C LYS A 32 -12.46 2.74 1.04
N TYR A 33 -11.91 3.96 1.02
CA TYR A 33 -11.24 4.55 -0.15
C TYR A 33 -9.77 4.85 0.11
N VAL A 34 -8.93 4.61 -0.90
CA VAL A 34 -7.49 4.91 -0.88
C VAL A 34 -7.04 5.66 -2.14
N LYS A 35 -5.97 6.45 -1.98
CA LYS A 35 -5.27 7.13 -3.08
C LYS A 35 -3.76 6.87 -3.04
N GLU A 36 -3.09 7.18 -4.14
CA GLU A 36 -1.63 7.08 -4.23
C GLU A 36 -0.96 8.13 -3.36
N CYS A 37 0.01 7.71 -2.56
CA CYS A 37 0.85 8.61 -1.79
C CYS A 37 1.56 9.62 -2.70
N ASP A 38 1.50 10.89 -2.31
CA ASP A 38 2.32 11.94 -2.89
C ASP A 38 3.29 12.49 -1.84
N SER A 39 4.22 13.34 -2.26
CA SER A 39 5.20 13.96 -1.36
C SER A 39 4.58 14.92 -0.32
N LYS A 40 3.27 15.18 -0.39
CA LYS A 40 2.55 16.11 0.48
C LYS A 40 1.73 15.41 1.56
N SER A 41 1.44 14.12 1.36
CA SER A 41 0.52 13.34 2.19
C SER A 41 1.30 12.24 2.90
N PRO A 42 1.73 12.43 4.15
CA PRO A 42 2.59 11.47 4.80
C PRO A 42 1.89 10.14 5.10
N ASN A 43 0.55 10.05 5.08
CA ASN A 43 -0.30 8.99 5.66
C ASN A 43 -0.21 7.59 5.01
N PHE A 44 0.98 7.11 4.71
CA PHE A 44 1.20 5.77 4.16
C PHE A 44 0.54 4.69 5.03
N MET A 45 -0.20 3.79 4.37
CA MET A 45 -0.91 2.68 5.01
C MET A 45 -0.48 1.33 4.47
N GLY A 46 -0.10 1.24 3.19
CA GLY A 46 0.32 -0.03 2.63
C GLY A 46 0.56 0.01 1.13
N PHE A 47 0.83 -1.15 0.56
CA PHE A 47 1.22 -1.29 -0.84
C PHE A 47 0.19 -2.09 -1.64
N VAL A 48 -0.22 -1.59 -2.80
CA VAL A 48 -1.20 -2.27 -3.66
C VAL A 48 -0.56 -3.47 -4.35
N ARG A 49 -1.07 -4.67 -4.08
CA ARG A 49 -0.58 -5.94 -4.64
C ARG A 49 -1.45 -6.47 -5.78
N ASN A 50 -2.75 -6.16 -5.80
CA ASN A 50 -3.66 -6.55 -6.86
C ASN A 50 -4.73 -5.47 -7.12
N VAL A 51 -5.30 -5.51 -8.32
CA VAL A 51 -6.39 -4.62 -8.76
C VAL A 51 -7.44 -5.44 -9.49
N GLN A 52 -8.71 -5.23 -9.15
CA GLN A 52 -9.86 -5.83 -9.82
C GLN A 52 -10.96 -4.77 -10.00
N GLY A 53 -11.04 -4.19 -11.19
CA GLY A 53 -11.89 -3.01 -11.41
C GLY A 53 -11.48 -1.87 -10.48
N ASN A 54 -12.43 -1.33 -9.72
CA ASN A 54 -12.16 -0.24 -8.78
C ASN A 54 -11.73 -0.73 -7.39
N LEU A 55 -11.54 -2.04 -7.19
CA LEU A 55 -11.05 -2.62 -5.94
C LEU A 55 -9.54 -2.84 -6.02
N VAL A 56 -8.84 -2.42 -4.97
CA VAL A 56 -7.41 -2.66 -4.78
C VAL A 56 -7.20 -3.42 -3.48
N GLY A 57 -6.36 -4.45 -3.50
CA GLY A 57 -5.91 -5.10 -2.28
C GLY A 57 -4.57 -4.50 -1.84
N VAL A 58 -4.59 -3.94 -0.64
CA VAL A 58 -3.47 -3.24 -0.01
C VAL A 58 -2.87 -4.14 1.05
N GLN A 59 -1.57 -4.43 0.91
CA GLN A 59 -0.77 -5.12 1.91
C GLN A 59 -0.34 -4.11 2.99
N LEU A 60 -0.69 -4.40 4.25
CA LEU A 60 -0.50 -3.54 5.42
C LEU A 60 0.66 -3.99 6.32
N GLY A 61 1.16 -5.20 6.11
CA GLY A 61 2.22 -5.81 6.92
C GLY A 61 3.09 -6.72 6.08
N GLY A 62 4.22 -7.12 6.65
CA GLY A 62 5.22 -7.94 5.96
C GLY A 62 6.25 -7.12 5.18
N TYR A 63 6.85 -7.75 4.18
CA TYR A 63 7.94 -7.18 3.37
C TYR A 63 7.47 -6.88 1.95
N VAL A 64 7.89 -5.73 1.41
CA VAL A 64 7.64 -5.34 0.02
C VAL A 64 8.93 -4.83 -0.61
N GLU A 65 9.24 -5.32 -1.81
CA GLU A 65 10.27 -4.74 -2.66
C GLU A 65 9.64 -3.65 -3.56
N CYS A 66 10.00 -2.39 -3.31
CA CYS A 66 9.62 -1.25 -4.16
C CYS A 66 10.77 -0.88 -5.09
N LYS A 67 10.53 -0.94 -6.40
CA LYS A 67 11.48 -0.46 -7.40
C LYS A 67 11.42 1.05 -7.49
N PHE A 68 12.57 1.69 -7.61
CA PHE A 68 12.69 3.13 -7.84
C PHE A 68 13.54 3.38 -9.10
N THR A 69 13.34 4.54 -9.72
CA THR A 69 14.19 5.06 -10.79
C THR A 69 14.92 6.29 -10.29
N GLY A 70 16.22 6.42 -10.59
CA GLY A 70 17.03 7.56 -10.15
C GLY A 70 17.65 7.33 -8.78
N ILE A 71 17.61 8.35 -7.91
CA ILE A 71 18.23 8.30 -6.59
C ILE A 71 17.37 7.46 -5.64
N ALA A 72 18.00 6.57 -4.88
CA ALA A 72 17.32 5.76 -3.88
C ALA A 72 16.62 6.66 -2.85
N PRO A 73 15.32 6.46 -2.59
CA PRO A 73 14.62 7.24 -1.58
C PRO A 73 15.18 6.92 -0.19
N THR A 74 15.37 7.95 0.64
CA THR A 74 15.71 7.78 2.05
C THR A 74 14.52 7.14 2.77
N PRO A 75 14.69 5.98 3.43
CA PRO A 75 13.62 5.39 4.23
C PRO A 75 13.17 6.37 5.33
N GLY A 76 11.85 6.51 5.48
CA GLY A 76 11.20 7.32 6.51
C GLY A 76 10.12 6.53 7.24
N TYR A 77 9.54 7.13 8.28
CA TYR A 77 8.42 6.55 9.02
C TYR A 77 7.17 7.43 8.89
N CYS A 78 6.00 6.82 8.86
CA CYS A 78 4.73 7.50 9.01
C CYS A 78 3.89 6.83 10.11
N GLY A 79 3.20 7.64 10.92
CA GLY A 79 2.17 7.16 11.82
C GLY A 79 0.83 6.97 11.09
N LEU A 80 0.16 5.86 11.33
CA LEU A 80 -1.21 5.65 10.87
C LEU A 80 -2.15 6.59 11.65
N ILE A 81 -2.79 7.53 10.95
CA ILE A 81 -3.89 8.33 11.50
C ILE A 81 -5.20 7.69 11.04
N ALA A 82 -5.79 6.85 11.89
CA ALA A 82 -7.12 6.27 11.68
C ALA A 82 -8.00 6.63 12.89
N ASP A 83 -9.23 7.06 12.62
CA ASP A 83 -10.30 7.15 13.61
C ASP A 83 -10.76 5.72 13.94
N GLY A 84 -10.35 5.22 15.10
CA GLY A 84 -10.63 3.85 15.53
C GLY A 84 -12.11 3.47 15.53
#